data_AF-A0A250FP82-F1
#
_entry.id   AF-A0A250FP82-F1
#
_cell.length_a   1.000
_cell.length_b   1.000
_cell.length_c   1.000
_cell.angle_alpha   90.00
_cell.angle_beta   90.00
_cell.angle_gamma   90.00
#
_symmetry.space_group_name_H-M   'P 1'
#
loop_
_entity.id
_entity.type
_entity.pdbx_description
1 polymer ?
#
loop_
_entity_poly.entity_id
_entity_poly.type
_entity_poly.pdbx_seq_one_letter_code
_entity_poly.pdbx_strand_id
1 'polypeptide(L)'
;MSRQLNFYATDADRKIIAAILREHFGEMIEVPSPKDSLHLFEDTIDKKLYLLTDTEGKEHITYREHTYHDLRKALVLDEYNSSILEYSTAFKSPSGAYVSGRFYTCTNHKDFSAKVAKFFTKLKKVFIYLKPQRLYISKNIDLDSALFLLSNRIVKLSIDGTKEVIQDVKKTSKKAPSVKVIPDKMNIFNKK
;
A
#
# COMPACT_ATOMS: atom_id res chain seq x y z
N MET A 1 -8.17 -14.18 10.01
CA MET A 1 -7.75 -14.39 8.60
C MET A 1 -7.56 -13.04 7.97
N SER A 2 -6.43 -12.78 7.33
CA SER A 2 -6.20 -11.54 6.59
C SER A 2 -7.02 -11.50 5.30
N ARG A 3 -7.39 -10.29 4.87
CA ARG A 3 -8.12 -10.05 3.62
C ARG A 3 -7.39 -8.99 2.82
N GLN A 4 -7.27 -9.22 1.52
CA GLN A 4 -6.60 -8.29 0.62
C GLN A 4 -7.34 -8.18 -0.70
N LEU A 5 -7.35 -6.96 -1.25
CA LEU A 5 -7.80 -6.67 -2.60
C LEU A 5 -6.77 -5.76 -3.27
N ASN A 6 -6.13 -6.24 -4.33
CA ASN A 6 -5.24 -5.42 -5.17
C ASN A 6 -6.00 -4.96 -6.40
N PHE A 7 -5.77 -3.72 -6.80
CA PHE A 7 -6.43 -3.15 -7.97
C PHE A 7 -5.57 -2.10 -8.66
N TYR A 8 -5.83 -1.86 -9.94
CA TYR A 8 -5.28 -0.74 -10.70
C TYR A 8 -6.39 0.24 -11.02
N ALA A 9 -6.13 1.51 -10.80
CA ALA A 9 -7.11 2.58 -10.93
C ALA A 9 -6.43 3.85 -11.43
N THR A 10 -7.25 4.72 -12.02
CA THR A 10 -6.91 6.09 -12.40
C THR A 10 -7.29 7.06 -11.28
N ASP A 11 -6.86 8.31 -11.39
CA ASP A 11 -7.24 9.37 -10.45
C ASP A 11 -8.76 9.63 -10.45
N ALA A 12 -9.42 9.40 -11.59
CA ALA A 12 -10.88 9.52 -11.69
C ALA A 12 -11.61 8.45 -10.87
N ASP A 13 -11.07 7.22 -10.85
CA ASP A 13 -11.64 6.10 -10.08
C ASP A 13 -11.51 6.32 -8.57
N ARG A 14 -10.53 7.12 -8.15
CA ARG A 14 -10.28 7.41 -6.73
C ARG A 14 -11.51 8.01 -6.04
N LYS A 15 -12.19 8.94 -6.71
CA LYS A 15 -13.46 9.53 -6.23
C LYS A 15 -14.57 8.47 -6.10
N ILE A 16 -14.64 7.53 -7.03
CA ILE A 16 -15.61 6.42 -7.01
C ILE A 16 -15.31 5.50 -5.83
N ILE A 17 -14.04 5.13 -5.62
CA ILE A 17 -13.60 4.29 -4.51
C ILE A 17 -13.94 4.97 -3.17
N ALA A 18 -13.60 6.25 -3.01
CA ALA A 18 -13.91 7.02 -1.81
C ALA A 18 -15.43 7.14 -1.57
N ALA A 19 -16.24 7.24 -2.62
CA ALA A 19 -17.70 7.24 -2.51
C ALA A 19 -18.24 5.89 -2.04
N ILE A 20 -17.80 4.77 -2.63
CA ILE A 20 -18.22 3.41 -2.21
C ILE A 20 -17.80 3.15 -0.76
N LEU A 21 -16.61 3.61 -0.38
CA LEU A 21 -16.08 3.45 0.96
C LEU A 21 -16.96 4.20 1.98
N ARG A 22 -17.33 5.46 1.71
CA ARG A 22 -18.26 6.24 2.53
C ARG A 22 -19.68 5.68 2.56
N GLU A 23 -20.21 5.22 1.42
CA GLU A 23 -21.53 4.59 1.35
C GLU A 23 -21.58 3.31 2.20
N HIS A 24 -20.50 2.53 2.22
CA HIS A 24 -20.48 1.23 2.89
C HIS A 24 -20.19 1.32 4.39
N PHE A 25 -19.30 2.22 4.79
CA PHE A 25 -18.87 2.33 6.18
C PHE A 25 -19.45 3.53 6.92
N GLY A 26 -19.98 4.53 6.19
CA GLY A 26 -20.40 5.80 6.75
C GLY A 26 -19.24 6.78 6.85
N GLU A 27 -19.20 7.53 7.95
CA GLU A 27 -18.07 8.38 8.28
C GLU A 27 -16.83 7.51 8.56
N MET A 28 -15.72 7.91 7.94
CA MET A 28 -14.46 7.21 8.04
C MET A 28 -13.45 8.09 8.73
N ILE A 29 -12.64 7.44 9.55
CA ILE A 29 -11.67 8.08 10.42
C ILE A 29 -10.31 7.48 10.08
N GLU A 30 -9.34 8.36 9.85
CA GLU A 30 -7.96 7.98 9.74
C GLU A 30 -7.32 7.80 11.12
N VAL A 31 -6.67 6.66 11.29
CA VAL A 31 -6.00 6.23 12.51
C VAL A 31 -4.49 6.40 12.35
N PRO A 32 -3.83 7.23 13.17
CA PRO A 32 -2.41 7.47 13.03
C PRO A 32 -1.59 6.28 13.57
N SER A 33 -0.40 6.10 12.98
CA SER A 33 0.60 5.11 13.41
C SER A 33 1.96 5.82 13.43
N PRO A 34 2.33 6.55 14.50
CA PRO A 34 2.09 6.37 15.95
C PRO A 34 0.80 6.97 16.52
N LYS A 35 0.53 6.76 17.83
CA LYS A 35 -0.65 7.36 18.49
C LYS A 35 -0.58 8.90 18.47
N ASP A 36 -1.58 9.50 17.84
CA ASP A 36 -1.82 10.94 17.77
C ASP A 36 -3.33 11.19 17.69
N SER A 37 -3.75 12.34 17.17
CA SER A 37 -5.13 12.70 16.94
C SER A 37 -5.75 11.91 15.78
N LEU A 38 -7.00 11.51 15.97
CA LEU A 38 -7.81 10.94 14.89
C LEU A 38 -8.30 12.05 13.97
N HIS A 39 -8.31 11.78 12.67
CA HIS A 39 -8.76 12.74 11.67
C HIS A 39 -9.88 12.15 10.83
N LEU A 40 -10.77 12.98 10.31
CA LEU A 40 -11.71 12.51 9.30
C LEU A 40 -10.95 12.09 8.04
N PHE A 41 -11.43 11.03 7.40
CA PHE A 41 -10.88 10.58 6.14
C PHE A 41 -11.15 11.61 5.04
N GLU A 42 -10.08 12.25 4.59
CA GLU A 42 -10.07 13.13 3.44
C GLU A 42 -9.18 12.55 2.34
N ASP A 43 -9.79 12.26 1.20
CA ASP A 43 -9.09 11.68 0.08
C ASP A 43 -8.27 12.74 -0.66
N THR A 44 -6.96 12.78 -0.40
CA THR A 44 -6.04 13.78 -0.96
C THR A 44 -5.05 13.15 -1.95
N ILE A 45 -4.92 13.71 -3.15
CA ILE A 45 -4.12 13.12 -4.25
C ILE A 45 -2.71 12.70 -3.81
N ASP A 46 -2.06 13.50 -2.98
CA ASP A 46 -0.68 13.28 -2.54
C ASP A 46 -0.50 12.11 -1.58
N LYS A 47 -1.54 11.78 -0.82
CA LYS A 47 -1.47 10.76 0.21
C LYS A 47 -1.73 9.38 -0.37
N LYS A 48 -0.76 8.48 -0.15
CA LYS A 48 -0.70 7.15 -0.78
C LYS A 48 -1.09 6.00 0.12
N LEU A 49 -1.18 6.24 1.43
CA LEU A 49 -1.49 5.23 2.42
C LEU A 49 -2.37 5.84 3.51
N TYR A 50 -3.42 5.11 3.87
CA TYR A 50 -4.32 5.42 4.96
C TYR A 50 -4.52 4.18 5.81
N LEU A 51 -4.66 4.38 7.11
CA LEU A 51 -5.18 3.39 8.04
C LEU A 51 -6.54 3.89 8.48
N LEU A 52 -7.59 3.17 8.14
CA LEU A 52 -8.96 3.66 8.22
C LEU A 52 -9.78 2.80 9.17
N THR A 53 -10.67 3.46 9.91
CA THR A 53 -11.72 2.82 10.70
C THR A 53 -13.03 3.59 10.49
N ASP A 54 -14.16 2.98 10.81
CA ASP A 54 -15.45 3.67 10.86
C ASP A 54 -15.73 4.16 12.29
N THR A 55 -16.81 4.93 12.46
CA THR A 55 -17.18 5.49 13.78
C THR A 55 -17.32 4.43 14.86
N GLU A 56 -17.89 3.26 14.55
CA GLU A 56 -18.02 2.13 15.48
C GLU A 56 -16.67 1.47 15.77
N GLY A 57 -15.86 1.23 14.74
CA GLY A 57 -14.55 0.62 14.83
C GLY A 57 -13.53 1.44 15.63
N LYS A 58 -13.75 2.75 15.77
CA LYS A 58 -12.95 3.64 16.62
C LYS A 58 -12.81 3.14 18.06
N GLU A 59 -13.88 2.61 18.64
CA GLU A 59 -13.89 2.09 20.03
C GLU A 59 -13.03 0.81 20.17
N HIS A 60 -12.67 0.21 19.05
CA HIS A 60 -11.85 -1.00 18.99
C HIS A 60 -10.41 -0.72 18.54
N ILE A 61 -9.96 0.54 18.52
CA ILE A 61 -8.57 0.87 18.21
C ILE A 61 -7.68 0.68 19.44
N THR A 62 -6.68 -0.18 19.30
CA THR A 62 -5.73 -0.52 20.36
C THR A 62 -4.32 -0.11 19.97
N TYR A 63 -3.59 0.47 20.92
CA TYR A 63 -2.15 0.71 20.81
C TYR A 63 -1.40 -0.13 21.83
N ARG A 64 -0.25 -0.67 21.44
CA ARG A 64 0.65 -1.43 22.31
C ARG A 64 1.97 -0.69 22.50
N GLU A 65 2.58 -0.85 23.67
CA GLU A 65 3.95 -0.39 23.88
C GLU A 65 4.90 -1.27 23.05
N HIS A 66 5.78 -0.62 22.28
CA HIS A 66 6.83 -1.25 21.52
C HIS A 66 8.18 -0.64 21.90
N THR A 67 9.12 -1.50 22.25
CA THR A 67 10.51 -1.13 22.50
C THR A 67 11.33 -1.43 21.25
N TYR A 68 11.88 -0.39 20.63
CA TYR A 68 12.77 -0.50 19.48
C TYR A 68 14.15 -1.05 19.88
N HIS A 69 14.96 -1.44 18.90
CA HIS A 69 16.31 -1.95 19.12
C HIS A 69 17.24 -0.95 19.82
N ASP A 70 16.98 0.34 19.68
CA ASP A 70 17.70 1.42 20.36
C ASP A 70 17.11 1.76 21.74
N LEU A 71 16.29 0.85 22.29
CA LEU A 71 15.62 0.96 23.59
C LEU A 71 14.58 2.09 23.69
N ARG A 72 14.32 2.82 22.61
CA ARG A 72 13.21 3.79 22.60
C ARG A 72 11.88 3.05 22.71
N LYS A 73 10.96 3.62 23.46
CA LYS A 73 9.59 3.12 23.60
C LYS A 73 8.62 4.00 22.84
N ALA A 74 7.66 3.39 22.16
CA ALA A 74 6.55 4.10 21.54
C ALA A 74 5.25 3.31 21.64
N LEU A 75 4.12 4.02 21.60
CA LEU A 75 2.82 3.42 21.38
C LEU A 75 2.60 3.23 19.89
N VAL A 76 2.55 1.97 19.46
CA VAL A 76 2.32 1.59 18.07
C VAL A 76 0.94 0.96 17.93
N LEU A 77 0.29 1.21 16.79
CA LEU A 77 -1.02 0.65 16.50
C LEU A 77 -0.94 -0.89 16.49
N ASP A 78 -1.85 -1.54 17.19
CA ASP A 78 -2.03 -2.98 17.13
C ASP A 78 -3.05 -3.32 16.05
N GLU A 79 -2.61 -3.41 14.80
CA GLU A 79 -3.49 -3.66 13.65
C GLU A 79 -4.24 -4.99 13.75
N TYR A 80 -3.70 -5.99 14.45
CA TYR A 80 -4.33 -7.29 14.58
C TYR A 80 -5.53 -7.25 15.54
N ASN A 81 -5.40 -6.52 16.64
CA ASN A 81 -6.48 -6.37 17.62
C ASN A 81 -7.38 -5.16 17.34
N SER A 82 -7.06 -4.35 16.32
CA SER A 82 -7.81 -3.15 15.97
C SER A 82 -8.73 -3.34 14.77
N SER A 83 -9.84 -2.62 14.74
CA SER A 83 -10.74 -2.53 13.58
C SER A 83 -10.16 -1.59 12.51
N ILE A 84 -9.14 -2.07 11.79
CA ILE A 84 -8.40 -1.29 10.79
C ILE A 84 -8.54 -1.86 9.39
N LEU A 85 -8.78 -0.96 8.43
CA LEU A 85 -8.68 -1.16 6.99
C LEU A 85 -7.53 -0.31 6.46
N GLU A 86 -6.46 -0.94 6.01
CA GLU A 86 -5.40 -0.27 5.27
C GLU A 86 -5.90 0.02 3.84
N TYR A 87 -5.69 1.24 3.38
CA TYR A 87 -5.91 1.67 2.01
C TYR A 87 -4.65 2.31 1.42
N SER A 88 -3.99 1.60 0.52
CA SER A 88 -2.94 2.11 -0.36
C SER A 88 -3.54 2.50 -1.72
N THR A 89 -3.31 3.74 -2.16
CA THR A 89 -3.91 4.27 -3.39
C THR A 89 -3.18 3.77 -4.63
N ALA A 90 -3.91 3.40 -5.68
CA ALA A 90 -3.31 3.20 -7.00
C ALA A 90 -2.82 4.55 -7.55
N PHE A 91 -1.75 4.53 -8.34
CA PHE A 91 -1.21 5.74 -8.97
C PHE A 91 -0.45 5.40 -10.25
N LYS A 92 -0.16 6.41 -11.06
CA LYS A 92 0.72 6.27 -12.24
C LYS A 92 2.14 6.71 -11.87
N SER A 93 3.12 5.85 -12.10
CA SER A 93 4.53 6.17 -11.85
C SER A 93 5.03 7.27 -12.80
N PRO A 94 6.15 7.95 -12.49
CA PRO A 94 6.78 8.89 -13.42
C PRO A 94 7.16 8.26 -14.77
N SER A 95 7.40 6.94 -14.80
CA SER A 95 7.66 6.19 -16.04
C SER A 95 6.39 5.84 -16.82
N GLY A 96 5.21 6.31 -16.38
CA GLY A 96 3.93 6.08 -17.04
C GLY A 96 3.28 4.73 -16.74
N ALA A 97 3.87 3.89 -15.88
CA ALA A 97 3.31 2.60 -15.51
C ALA A 97 2.29 2.73 -14.37
N TYR A 98 1.16 2.04 -14.46
CA TYR A 98 0.20 1.93 -13.37
C TYR A 98 0.78 1.09 -12.24
N VAL A 99 0.69 1.61 -11.03
CA VAL A 99 1.07 0.94 -9.78
C VAL A 99 -0.20 0.57 -9.02
N SER A 100 -0.27 -0.67 -8.53
CA SER A 100 -1.45 -1.18 -7.87
C SER A 100 -1.74 -0.46 -6.56
N GLY A 101 -3.00 -0.10 -6.35
CA GLY A 101 -3.55 0.14 -5.03
C GLY A 101 -3.87 -1.17 -4.31
N ARG A 102 -4.07 -1.07 -2.99
CA ARG A 102 -4.36 -2.20 -2.12
C ARG A 102 -5.33 -1.79 -1.03
N PHE A 103 -6.35 -2.61 -0.82
CA PHE A 103 -7.03 -2.68 0.48
C PHE A 103 -6.54 -3.90 1.24
N TYR A 104 -6.28 -3.75 2.54
CA TYR A 104 -5.83 -4.84 3.40
C TYR A 104 -6.40 -4.72 4.81
N THR A 105 -6.76 -5.85 5.42
CA THR A 105 -7.04 -5.92 6.86
C THR A 105 -6.54 -7.25 7.41
N CYS A 106 -6.01 -7.23 8.63
CA CYS A 106 -5.55 -8.41 9.36
C CYS A 106 -6.28 -8.62 10.69
N THR A 107 -7.26 -7.77 10.99
CA THR A 107 -7.97 -7.73 12.26
C THR A 107 -8.58 -9.07 12.68
N ASN A 108 -8.55 -9.34 13.99
CA ASN A 108 -9.28 -10.44 14.62
C ASN A 108 -10.73 -10.07 14.98
N HIS A 109 -11.11 -8.79 14.83
CA HIS A 109 -12.48 -8.34 15.07
C HIS A 109 -13.42 -8.87 13.98
N LYS A 110 -14.23 -9.87 14.33
CA LYS A 110 -15.00 -10.67 13.36
C LYS A 110 -16.00 -9.83 12.57
N ASP A 111 -16.71 -8.93 13.23
CA ASP A 111 -17.78 -8.15 12.59
C ASP A 111 -17.21 -7.13 11.60
N PHE A 112 -16.20 -6.37 12.02
CA PHE A 112 -15.44 -5.50 11.13
C PHE A 112 -14.81 -6.27 9.94
N SER A 113 -14.20 -7.43 10.19
CA SER A 113 -13.67 -8.28 9.11
C SER A 113 -14.76 -8.73 8.12
N ALA A 114 -15.96 -9.04 8.61
CA ALA A 114 -17.11 -9.36 7.77
C ALA A 114 -17.64 -8.13 7.00
N LYS A 115 -17.63 -6.95 7.63
CA LYS A 115 -17.97 -5.66 6.99
C LYS A 115 -17.01 -5.35 5.84
N VAL A 116 -15.70 -5.55 6.03
CA VAL A 116 -14.68 -5.42 4.97
C VAL A 116 -14.91 -6.43 3.84
N ALA A 117 -15.30 -7.67 4.16
CA ALA A 117 -15.61 -8.66 3.12
C ALA A 117 -16.78 -8.23 2.23
N LYS A 118 -17.83 -7.65 2.82
CA LYS A 118 -18.98 -7.10 2.07
C LYS A 118 -18.56 -5.88 1.22
N PHE A 119 -17.71 -5.00 1.77
CA PHE A 119 -17.13 -3.88 1.03
C PHE A 119 -16.38 -4.37 -0.21
N PHE A 120 -15.50 -5.37 -0.07
CA PHE A 120 -14.76 -5.94 -1.19
C PHE A 120 -15.71 -6.49 -2.26
N THR A 121 -16.81 -7.13 -1.89
CA THR A 121 -17.81 -7.60 -2.86
C THR A 121 -18.45 -6.44 -3.64
N LYS A 122 -18.75 -5.30 -3.01
CA LYS A 122 -19.23 -4.10 -3.72
C LYS A 122 -18.15 -3.54 -4.64
N LEU A 123 -16.95 -3.32 -4.10
CA LEU A 123 -15.84 -2.70 -4.81
C LEU A 123 -15.42 -3.51 -6.05
N LYS A 124 -15.38 -4.83 -5.97
CA LYS A 124 -15.04 -5.71 -7.10
C LYS A 124 -15.92 -5.50 -8.33
N LYS A 125 -17.18 -5.06 -8.17
CA LYS A 125 -18.13 -4.87 -9.27
C LYS A 125 -17.81 -3.67 -10.17
N VAL A 126 -17.03 -2.69 -9.67
CA VAL A 126 -16.65 -1.53 -10.49
C VAL A 126 -15.45 -1.81 -11.41
N PHE A 127 -14.70 -2.88 -11.14
CA PHE A 127 -13.49 -3.25 -11.86
C PHE A 127 -13.71 -4.40 -12.85
N ILE A 128 -12.84 -4.48 -13.85
CA ILE A 128 -12.61 -5.67 -14.67
C ILE A 128 -11.72 -6.62 -13.88
N TYR A 129 -12.08 -7.90 -13.83
CA TYR A 129 -11.27 -8.91 -13.14
C TYR A 129 -10.45 -9.74 -14.13
N LEU A 130 -9.13 -9.59 -14.11
CA LEU A 130 -8.22 -10.45 -14.88
C LEU A 130 -7.91 -11.72 -14.08
N LYS A 131 -8.65 -12.78 -14.37
CA LYS A 131 -8.58 -14.06 -13.64
C LYS A 131 -7.17 -14.68 -13.58
N PRO A 132 -6.37 -14.74 -14.66
CA PRO A 132 -5.04 -15.38 -14.63
C PRO A 132 -4.06 -14.70 -13.68
N GLN A 133 -4.11 -13.36 -13.60
CA GLN A 133 -3.24 -12.60 -12.69
C GLN A 133 -3.89 -12.35 -11.32
N ARG A 134 -5.20 -12.64 -11.17
CA ARG A 134 -6.01 -12.35 -9.97
C ARG A 134 -6.00 -10.87 -9.60
N LEU A 135 -6.12 -10.00 -10.60
CA LEU A 135 -6.05 -8.54 -10.45
C LEU A 135 -7.37 -7.89 -10.84
N TYR A 136 -7.70 -6.79 -10.18
CA TYR A 136 -8.81 -5.91 -10.55
C TYR A 136 -8.25 -4.69 -11.28
N ILE A 137 -8.82 -4.34 -12.43
CA ILE A 137 -8.35 -3.23 -13.27
C ILE A 137 -9.52 -2.31 -13.57
N SER A 138 -9.31 -1.01 -13.46
CA SER A 138 -10.32 -0.02 -13.79
C SER A 138 -10.76 -0.14 -15.25
N LYS A 139 -12.06 0.05 -15.47
CA LYS A 139 -12.67 0.16 -16.81
C LYS A 139 -12.17 1.39 -17.57
N ASN A 140 -11.59 2.37 -16.87
CA ASN A 140 -11.05 3.60 -17.44
C ASN A 140 -9.58 3.47 -17.89
N ILE A 141 -8.96 2.30 -17.71
CA ILE A 141 -7.61 2.01 -18.19
C ILE A 141 -7.72 1.29 -19.53
N ASP A 142 -7.18 1.91 -20.58
CA ASP A 142 -6.97 1.25 -21.87
C ASP A 142 -5.86 0.19 -21.73
N LEU A 143 -6.26 -1.09 -21.77
CA LEU A 143 -5.35 -2.22 -21.57
C LEU A 143 -4.29 -2.34 -22.67
N ASP A 144 -4.63 -1.96 -23.91
CA ASP A 144 -3.76 -2.18 -25.07
C ASP A 144 -2.54 -1.25 -25.06
N SER A 145 -2.71 -0.04 -24.50
CA SER A 145 -1.65 0.97 -24.37
C SER A 145 -1.03 1.04 -22.97
N ALA A 146 -1.65 0.44 -21.96
CA ALA A 146 -1.19 0.55 -20.58
C ALA A 146 0.02 -0.32 -20.24
N LEU A 147 0.87 0.22 -19.37
CA LEU A 147 1.96 -0.49 -18.72
C LEU A 147 1.62 -0.66 -17.24
N PHE A 148 1.93 -1.83 -16.67
CA PHE A 148 1.62 -2.17 -15.28
C PHE A 148 2.88 -2.58 -14.53
N LEU A 149 3.05 -2.08 -13.31
CA LEU A 149 4.08 -2.55 -12.39
C LEU A 149 3.56 -3.76 -11.60
N LEU A 150 3.98 -4.97 -12.01
CA LEU A 150 3.60 -6.23 -11.37
C LEU A 150 4.84 -6.98 -10.89
N SER A 151 4.95 -7.24 -9.59
CA SER A 151 6.07 -7.99 -8.99
C SER A 151 7.46 -7.46 -9.38
N ASN A 152 7.64 -6.14 -9.36
CA ASN A 152 8.86 -5.45 -9.80
C ASN A 152 9.18 -5.64 -11.29
N ARG A 153 8.17 -5.83 -12.12
CA ARG A 153 8.30 -5.86 -13.59
C ARG A 153 7.31 -4.90 -14.22
N ILE A 154 7.74 -4.23 -15.27
CA ILE A 154 6.83 -3.51 -16.15
C ILE A 154 6.31 -4.52 -17.18
N VAL A 155 4.99 -4.69 -17.22
CA VAL A 155 4.32 -5.63 -18.09
C VAL A 155 3.21 -4.96 -18.88
N LYS A 156 2.88 -5.51 -20.05
CA LYS A 156 1.59 -5.30 -20.69
C LYS A 156 0.64 -6.43 -20.29
N LEU A 157 -0.62 -6.08 -20.05
CA LEU A 157 -1.67 -7.03 -19.72
C LEU A 157 -2.71 -7.00 -20.82
N SER A 158 -3.18 -8.18 -21.21
CA SER A 158 -4.28 -8.35 -22.15
C SER A 158 -5.57 -8.74 -21.44
N ILE A 159 -6.69 -8.65 -22.17
CA ILE A 159 -8.03 -9.01 -21.68
C ILE A 159 -8.13 -10.51 -21.33
N ASP A 160 -7.45 -11.37 -22.09
CA ASP A 160 -7.37 -12.81 -21.78
C ASP A 160 -6.48 -13.10 -20.55
N GLY A 161 -5.84 -12.08 -19.99
CA GLY A 161 -5.01 -12.14 -18.79
C GLY A 161 -3.60 -12.67 -19.03
N THR A 162 -3.17 -12.80 -20.29
CA THR A 162 -1.76 -13.00 -20.62
C THR A 162 -0.96 -11.74 -20.26
N LYS A 163 0.33 -11.94 -20.00
CA LYS A 163 1.25 -10.85 -19.64
C LYS A 163 2.50 -10.93 -20.48
N GLU A 164 2.90 -9.80 -21.01
CA GLU A 164 4.16 -9.63 -21.71
C GLU A 164 5.09 -8.82 -20.83
N VAL A 165 6.28 -9.36 -20.54
CA VAL A 165 7.28 -8.65 -19.73
C VAL A 165 8.06 -7.71 -20.63
N ILE A 166 7.96 -6.41 -20.35
CA ILE A 166 8.66 -5.37 -21.10
C ILE A 166 9.99 -5.05 -20.42
N GLN A 167 10.01 -4.98 -19.08
CA GLN A 167 11.20 -4.62 -18.33
C GLN A 167 11.22 -5.24 -16.92
N ASP A 168 12.38 -5.73 -16.50
CA ASP A 168 12.65 -6.06 -15.09
C ASP A 168 13.07 -4.79 -14.33
N VAL A 169 12.31 -4.42 -13.30
CA VAL A 169 12.71 -3.38 -12.33
C VAL A 169 13.58 -4.05 -11.27
N LYS A 170 14.80 -4.47 -11.65
CA LYS A 170 15.79 -4.85 -10.64
C LYS A 170 16.02 -3.61 -9.77
N LYS A 171 15.89 -3.75 -8.44
CA LYS A 171 16.49 -2.79 -7.51
C LYS A 171 17.96 -2.68 -7.91
N THR A 172 18.37 -1.56 -8.48
CA THR A 172 19.78 -1.18 -8.44
C THR A 172 20.08 -0.93 -6.96
N SER A 173 20.38 -1.99 -6.22
CA SER A 173 21.32 -1.86 -5.13
C SER A 173 22.61 -1.39 -5.80
N LYS A 174 22.77 -0.07 -5.93
CA LYS A 174 24.12 0.47 -5.96
C LYS A 174 24.72 0.01 -4.64
N LYS A 175 25.43 -1.13 -4.66
CA LYS A 175 26.49 -1.36 -3.69
C LYS A 175 27.28 -0.06 -3.69
N ALA A 176 27.31 0.64 -2.57
CA ALA A 176 28.29 1.68 -2.38
C ALA A 176 29.64 1.08 -2.81
N PRO A 177 30.44 1.76 -3.66
CA PRO A 177 31.76 1.26 -3.97
C PRO A 177 32.45 1.01 -2.64
N SER A 178 32.81 -0.24 -2.36
CA SER A 178 33.64 -0.57 -1.23
C SER A 178 34.91 0.25 -1.39
N VAL A 179 35.06 1.28 -0.56
CA VAL A 179 36.31 2.03 -0.45
C VAL A 179 37.35 0.98 -0.11
N LYS A 180 38.21 0.66 -1.09
CA LYS A 180 39.43 -0.07 -0.81
C LYS A 180 40.21 0.81 0.15
N VAL A 181 40.24 0.42 1.41
CA VAL A 181 41.22 0.94 2.37
C VAL A 181 42.57 0.59 1.78
N ILE A 182 43.24 1.58 1.22
CA ILE A 182 44.65 1.50 0.87
C ILE A 182 45.38 1.42 2.21
N PRO A 183 46.18 0.37 2.48
CA PRO A 183 47.03 0.38 3.66
C PRO A 183 48.12 1.41 3.41
N ASP A 184 48.05 2.54 4.08
CA ASP A 184 49.18 3.48 4.09
C ASP A 184 50.37 2.79 4.76
N LYS A 185 51.36 2.53 3.92
CA LYS A 185 52.65 2.01 4.31
C LYS A 185 53.32 3.00 5.26
N MET A 186 53.81 2.46 6.38
CA MET A 186 54.88 3.05 7.18
C MET A 186 56.02 3.57 6.29
N ASN A 187 56.48 4.79 6.56
CA ASN A 187 57.91 5.11 6.79
C ASN A 187 58.01 6.52 7.38
N ILE A 188 58.45 6.66 8.63
CA ILE A 188 59.83 6.99 9.02
C ILE A 188 60.29 8.32 8.39
N PHE A 189 60.39 9.39 9.19
CA PHE A 189 61.66 10.10 9.40
C PHE A 189 61.59 11.10 10.57
N ASN A 190 62.60 10.97 11.44
CA ASN A 190 62.98 11.88 12.53
C ASN A 190 63.29 13.31 12.09
N LYS A 191 63.15 14.24 13.05
CA LYS A 191 63.97 15.43 13.40
C LYS A 191 63.03 16.59 13.76
N LYS A 192 63.17 17.30 14.88
CA LYS A 192 64.30 17.54 15.79
C LYS A 192 63.76 17.73 17.21
#